data_AF-A0A9P5N2P4-F1
#
_entry.id   AF-A0A9P5N2P4-F1
#
_cell.length_a   1.000
_cell.length_b   1.000
_cell.length_c   1.000
_cell.angle_alpha   90.00
_cell.angle_beta   90.00
_cell.angle_gamma   90.00
#
_symmetry.space_group_name_H-M   'P 1'
#
loop_
_entity.id
_entity.type
_entity.pdbx_description
1 polymer ?
#
loop_
_entity_poly.entity_id
_entity_poly.type
_entity_poly.pdbx_seq_one_letter_code
_entity_poly.pdbx_strand_id
1 'polypeptide(L)'
;MQPLDPFSAAESAIAIQMERMRAAEAVAARDVIAQHLSLACKSIREKSATIDTLRQQNKYLEDILKDHTLAYTPTSFAIAFQSEQPPPAGQEVPCTGPIDEISKAENRAQKEPLSLDTITEEEPPTYEVIEALSQLSISHSKTPEGDTQSTRQDALRFLREATYNTLARVNSPRLDTPNTPTTPKMIVSDLNDLDIKVVADLLGQCPEAEESIRARHAILARLPLPTGIPSNALRPILIPSTYTLQEFLACAVGSLRTALANHRIFQQLTTNWCPEREEHGYLLTPLFKCSTNPRVATAHRWTMDDVIAKLDKPSECFYNKDGKWYYAGVYKAVRLDDLTTREFEQLSSETTQSLIKETLVGRKNVSPQTIYETTQLYLAGALKIACVGLQCIGFNDLLYRTILEQATKCAQTGRWRSPFGFDLCLNLDASLTPRLFSLPGTPVHRPCDIDNANNLAGEFCKTR
;
A
#
# COMPACT_ATOMS: atom_id res chain seq x y z
N MET A 1 33.43 -7.72 -62.87
CA MET A 1 33.27 -6.87 -61.67
C MET A 1 31.97 -6.11 -61.83
N GLN A 2 30.93 -6.48 -61.08
CA GLN A 2 29.68 -5.70 -61.07
C GLN A 2 29.91 -4.43 -60.25
N PRO A 3 29.48 -3.25 -60.74
CA PRO A 3 29.56 -2.02 -59.97
C PRO A 3 28.67 -2.14 -58.72
N LEU A 4 29.25 -1.81 -57.56
CA LEU A 4 28.51 -1.74 -56.30
C LEU A 4 27.39 -0.69 -56.43
N ASP A 5 26.18 -1.07 -56.02
CA ASP A 5 25.03 -0.19 -55.98
C ASP A 5 25.28 0.95 -54.98
N PRO A 6 25.32 2.22 -55.42
CA PRO A 6 25.57 3.36 -54.54
C PRO A 6 24.55 3.48 -53.39
N PHE A 7 23.34 2.94 -53.53
CA PHE A 7 22.34 2.96 -52.46
C PHE A 7 22.71 2.03 -51.30
N SER A 8 23.25 0.84 -51.60
CA SER A 8 23.70 -0.11 -50.58
C SER A 8 24.86 0.44 -49.74
N ALA A 9 25.74 1.25 -50.35
CA ALA A 9 26.83 1.91 -49.64
C ALA A 9 26.33 2.98 -48.64
N ALA A 10 25.30 3.74 -49.01
CA ALA A 10 24.71 4.75 -48.13
C ALA A 10 23.98 4.13 -46.94
N GLU A 11 23.20 3.06 -47.15
CA GLU A 11 22.52 2.33 -46.08
C GLU A 11 23.53 1.72 -45.09
N SER A 12 24.60 1.11 -45.62
CA SER A 12 25.68 0.56 -44.79
C SER A 12 26.37 1.64 -43.95
N ALA A 13 26.60 2.83 -44.50
CA ALA A 13 27.20 3.94 -43.77
C ALA A 13 26.31 4.45 -42.61
N ILE A 14 25.00 4.55 -42.84
CA ILE A 14 24.03 4.94 -41.80
C ILE A 14 24.00 3.88 -40.69
N ALA A 15 23.95 2.60 -41.04
CA ALA A 15 23.96 1.51 -40.07
C ALA A 15 25.22 1.54 -39.19
N ILE A 16 26.40 1.73 -39.78
CA ILE A 16 27.67 1.86 -39.05
C ILE A 16 27.65 3.08 -38.12
N GLN A 17 27.10 4.21 -38.57
CA GLN A 17 27.01 5.42 -37.74
C GLN A 17 26.08 5.23 -36.54
N MET A 18 24.92 4.59 -36.74
CA MET A 18 24.01 4.27 -35.64
C MET A 18 24.67 3.32 -34.63
N GLU A 19 25.40 2.32 -35.10
CA GLU A 19 26.07 1.37 -34.21
C GLU A 19 27.20 2.04 -33.41
N ARG A 20 27.96 2.97 -34.02
CA ARG A 20 28.94 3.79 -33.30
C ARG A 20 28.31 4.66 -32.22
N MET A 21 27.13 5.22 -32.47
CA MET A 21 26.40 6.02 -31.49
C MET A 21 25.96 5.17 -30.30
N ARG A 22 25.39 3.99 -30.55
CA ARG A 22 25.02 3.04 -29.48
C ARG A 22 26.22 2.59 -28.66
N ALA A 23 27.34 2.29 -29.32
CA ALA A 23 28.58 1.94 -28.63
C ALA A 23 29.09 3.08 -27.73
N ALA A 24 29.02 4.33 -28.20
CA ALA A 24 29.40 5.49 -27.40
C ALA A 24 28.47 5.70 -26.18
N GLU A 25 27.16 5.52 -26.35
CA GLU A 25 26.19 5.59 -25.25
C GLU A 25 26.42 4.47 -24.22
N ALA A 26 26.68 3.24 -24.68
CA ALA A 26 26.99 2.12 -23.79
C ALA A 26 28.27 2.34 -22.98
N VAL A 27 29.32 2.90 -23.60
CA VAL A 27 30.56 3.27 -22.90
C VAL A 27 30.30 4.36 -21.87
N ALA A 28 29.55 5.41 -22.22
CA ALA A 28 29.21 6.48 -21.29
C ALA A 28 28.40 5.96 -20.09
N ALA A 29 27.42 5.07 -20.31
CA ALA A 29 26.64 4.45 -19.24
C ALA A 29 27.51 3.60 -18.31
N ARG A 30 28.44 2.81 -18.87
CA ARG A 30 29.41 2.03 -18.10
C ARG A 30 30.28 2.92 -17.22
N ASP A 31 30.78 4.03 -17.76
CA ASP A 31 31.67 4.93 -17.03
C ASP A 31 30.94 5.64 -15.86
N VAL A 32 29.66 5.99 -16.02
CA VAL A 32 28.82 6.50 -14.93
C VAL A 32 28.65 5.44 -13.82
N ILE A 33 28.39 4.19 -14.18
CA ILE A 33 28.26 3.09 -13.21
C ILE A 33 29.60 2.86 -12.48
N ALA A 34 30.72 2.87 -13.20
CA ALA A 34 32.05 2.75 -12.59
C ALA A 34 32.35 3.89 -11.61
N GLN A 35 31.95 5.12 -11.94
CA GLN A 35 32.06 6.27 -11.04
C GLN A 35 31.20 6.09 -9.77
N HIS A 36 29.94 5.67 -9.92
CA HIS A 36 29.05 5.40 -8.78
C HIS A 36 29.60 4.30 -7.88
N LEU A 37 30.12 3.21 -8.46
CA LEU A 37 30.75 2.13 -7.71
C LEU A 37 31.98 2.64 -6.93
N SER A 38 32.82 3.46 -7.55
CA SER A 38 33.97 4.08 -6.88
C SER A 38 33.56 4.95 -5.68
N LEU A 39 32.50 5.75 -5.83
CA LEU A 39 31.96 6.57 -4.74
C LEU A 39 31.40 5.70 -3.61
N ALA A 40 30.66 4.65 -3.94
CA ALA A 40 30.13 3.70 -2.97
C ALA A 40 31.25 3.01 -2.19
N CYS A 41 32.30 2.50 -2.88
CA CYS A 41 33.46 1.90 -2.23
C CYS A 41 34.18 2.87 -1.30
N LYS A 42 34.33 4.14 -1.70
CA LYS A 42 34.91 5.17 -0.83
C LYS A 42 34.05 5.37 0.43
N SER A 43 32.74 5.51 0.28
CA SER A 43 31.81 5.68 1.41
C SER A 43 31.83 4.49 2.38
N ILE A 44 31.89 3.25 1.85
CA ILE A 44 31.99 2.04 2.67
C ILE A 44 33.27 2.08 3.52
N ARG A 45 34.42 2.41 2.93
CA ARG A 45 35.69 2.51 3.69
C ARG A 45 35.63 3.56 4.79
N GLU A 46 35.06 4.73 4.51
CA GLU A 46 34.87 5.80 5.50
C GLU A 46 33.97 5.37 6.66
N LYS A 47 32.86 4.68 6.36
CA LYS A 47 31.95 4.14 7.38
C LYS A 47 32.60 3.02 8.19
N SER A 48 33.35 2.12 7.55
CA SER A 48 34.11 1.07 8.25
C SER A 48 35.13 1.67 9.22
N ALA A 49 35.88 2.70 8.82
CA ALA A 49 36.82 3.38 9.71
C ALA A 49 36.11 4.05 10.91
N THR A 50 34.94 4.64 10.69
CA THR A 50 34.10 5.19 11.77
C THR A 50 33.66 4.09 12.75
N ILE A 51 33.19 2.94 12.23
CA ILE A 51 32.78 1.80 13.06
C ILE A 51 33.95 1.28 13.91
N ASP A 52 35.14 1.16 13.33
CA ASP A 52 36.33 0.71 14.05
C ASP A 52 36.72 1.69 15.17
N THR A 53 36.59 2.99 14.91
CA THR A 53 36.82 4.04 15.93
C THR A 53 35.82 3.91 17.09
N LEU A 54 34.53 3.73 16.78
CA LEU A 54 33.49 3.55 17.81
C LEU A 54 33.70 2.26 18.62
N ARG A 55 34.11 1.16 17.96
CA ARG A 55 34.46 -0.10 18.64
C ARG A 55 35.63 0.06 19.60
N GLN A 56 36.66 0.82 19.22
CA GLN A 56 37.78 1.15 20.10
C GLN A 56 37.35 1.99 21.30
N GLN A 57 36.49 2.99 21.09
CA GLN A 57 35.94 3.82 22.17
C GLN A 57 35.09 3.01 23.16
N ASN A 58 34.22 2.12 22.66
CA ASN A 58 33.44 1.24 23.53
C ASN A 58 34.33 0.32 24.36
N LYS A 59 35.34 -0.29 23.73
CA LYS A 59 36.30 -1.13 24.45
C LYS A 59 37.03 -0.35 25.55
N TYR A 60 37.47 0.87 25.25
CA TYR A 60 38.11 1.75 26.23
C TYR A 60 37.20 2.09 27.42
N LEU A 61 35.92 2.38 27.16
CA LEU A 61 34.93 2.64 28.22
C LEU A 61 34.63 1.39 29.06
N GLU A 62 34.56 0.22 28.43
CA GLU A 62 34.40 -1.06 29.14
C GLU A 62 35.60 -1.35 30.07
N ASP A 63 36.82 -1.06 29.62
CA ASP A 63 38.02 -1.24 30.44
C ASP A 63 38.03 -0.28 31.65
N ILE A 64 37.64 1.00 31.46
CA ILE A 64 37.45 1.96 32.57
C ILE A 64 36.42 1.46 33.58
N LEU A 65 35.28 0.94 33.11
CA LEU A 65 34.22 0.43 34.00
C LEU A 65 34.69 -0.76 34.82
N LYS A 66 35.50 -1.66 34.24
CA LYS A 66 36.09 -2.80 34.96
C LYS A 66 37.05 -2.34 36.05
N ASP A 67 37.91 -1.37 35.74
CA ASP A 67 38.86 -0.82 36.71
C ASP A 67 38.16 -0.13 37.89
N HIS A 68 37.08 0.62 37.63
CA HIS A 68 36.26 1.22 38.70
C HIS A 68 35.48 0.20 39.53
N THR A 69 35.01 -0.89 38.93
CA THR A 69 34.27 -1.95 39.64
C THR A 69 35.18 -2.70 40.60
N LEU A 70 36.44 -2.93 40.23
CA LEU A 70 37.42 -3.60 41.11
C LEU A 70 37.87 -2.72 42.29
N ALA A 71 37.87 -1.40 42.14
CA ALA A 71 38.19 -0.48 43.22
C ALA A 71 37.09 -0.39 44.30
N TYR A 72 35.87 -0.85 43.99
CA TYR A 72 34.70 -0.79 44.89
C TYR A 72 34.30 -2.17 45.43
N THR A 73 35.26 -3.09 45.61
CA THR A 73 35.00 -4.24 46.50
C THR A 73 34.79 -3.70 47.92
N PRO A 74 33.58 -3.81 48.49
CA PRO A 74 33.34 -3.37 49.84
C PRO A 74 34.21 -4.25 50.74
N THR A 75 35.23 -3.65 51.34
CA THR A 75 35.99 -4.29 52.40
C THR A 75 34.96 -4.64 53.47
N SER A 76 34.73 -5.95 53.60
CA SER A 76 33.76 -6.58 54.47
C SER A 76 33.84 -6.00 55.88
N PHE A 77 33.02 -4.98 56.15
CA PHE A 77 32.65 -4.60 57.50
C PHE A 77 31.57 -5.59 57.93
N ALA A 78 32.03 -6.78 58.32
CA ALA A 78 31.24 -7.70 59.13
C ALA A 78 31.02 -7.06 60.52
N ILE A 79 30.09 -6.10 60.60
CA ILE A 79 29.54 -5.68 61.89
C ILE A 79 28.39 -6.63 62.19
N ALA A 80 28.68 -7.57 63.08
CA ALA A 80 27.70 -8.39 63.76
C ALA A 80 26.67 -7.48 64.45
N PHE A 81 25.46 -7.41 63.93
CA PHE A 81 24.33 -6.83 64.65
C PHE A 81 23.70 -7.91 65.52
N GLN A 82 24.07 -7.87 66.80
CA GLN A 82 23.32 -8.51 67.86
C GLN A 82 21.96 -7.82 68.02
N SER A 83 20.99 -8.69 68.29
CA SER A 83 19.68 -8.40 68.84
C SER A 83 19.78 -7.49 70.07
N GLU A 84 19.10 -6.34 70.06
CA GLU A 84 18.65 -5.68 71.29
C GLU A 84 17.41 -4.79 71.04
N GLN A 85 16.30 -5.27 71.61
CA GLN A 85 15.25 -4.61 72.39
C GLN A 85 14.75 -3.17 72.04
N PRO A 86 13.42 -2.94 72.02
CA PRO A 86 12.84 -1.61 71.79
C PRO A 86 12.78 -0.74 73.08
N PRO A 87 13.05 0.58 73.01
CA PRO A 87 12.82 1.50 74.13
C PRO A 87 11.44 2.17 74.06
N PRO A 88 10.95 2.72 75.19
CA PRO A 88 9.60 3.26 75.32
C PRO A 88 9.50 4.75 74.94
N ALA A 89 8.24 5.15 74.77
CA ALA A 89 7.74 6.42 74.29
C ALA A 89 8.34 7.69 74.93
N GLY A 90 8.53 8.70 74.08
CA GLY A 90 8.27 10.10 74.42
C GLY A 90 9.48 11.03 74.40
N GLN A 91 9.76 11.65 73.25
CA GLN A 91 10.14 13.06 73.18
C GLN A 91 10.18 13.58 71.74
N GLU A 92 9.45 14.68 71.52
CA GLU A 92 9.41 15.48 70.29
C GLU A 92 10.64 16.40 70.22
N VAL A 93 11.40 16.37 69.12
CA VAL A 93 12.20 17.51 68.62
C VAL A 93 12.24 17.45 67.09
N PRO A 94 12.05 18.58 66.37
CA PRO A 94 11.91 18.60 64.92
C PRO A 94 13.26 18.83 64.22
N CYS A 95 13.56 18.03 63.19
CA CYS A 95 14.60 18.36 62.21
C CYS A 95 14.13 17.97 60.80
N THR A 96 13.79 19.01 60.05
CA THR A 96 13.45 19.04 58.64
C THR A 96 14.71 18.98 57.77
N GLY A 97 14.75 18.06 56.82
CA GLY A 97 15.73 18.03 55.72
C GLY A 97 15.44 16.88 54.74
N PRO A 98 15.60 17.06 53.41
CA PRO A 98 14.65 16.56 52.43
C PRO A 98 15.16 15.32 51.67
N ILE A 99 14.60 14.14 51.95
CA ILE A 99 14.83 12.91 51.13
C ILE A 99 13.50 12.18 50.78
N ASP A 100 12.34 12.74 51.12
CA ASP A 100 11.04 12.05 50.96
C ASP A 100 10.19 12.47 49.73
N GLU A 101 10.73 13.26 48.80
CA GLU A 101 9.96 13.66 47.60
C GLU A 101 10.12 12.72 46.39
N ILE A 102 11.02 11.74 46.42
CA ILE A 102 11.22 10.80 45.30
C ILE A 102 10.48 9.47 45.52
N SER A 103 10.25 9.05 46.76
CA SER A 103 9.65 7.73 47.08
C SER A 103 8.12 7.71 47.14
N LYS A 104 7.45 8.86 47.02
CA LYS A 104 5.98 8.98 47.13
C LYS A 104 5.23 9.04 45.79
N ALA A 105 5.95 9.15 44.66
CA ALA A 105 5.34 9.12 43.32
C ALA A 105 5.16 7.70 42.76
N GLU A 106 5.85 6.69 43.31
CA GLU A 106 5.88 5.33 42.74
C GLU A 106 4.81 4.38 43.31
N ASN A 107 4.28 4.66 44.51
CA ASN A 107 3.32 3.78 45.19
C ASN A 107 1.83 4.08 44.93
N ARG A 108 1.50 4.92 43.93
CA ARG A 108 0.10 5.28 43.60
C ARG A 108 -0.46 4.61 42.33
N ALA A 109 0.32 3.75 41.67
CA ALA A 109 -0.09 3.11 40.41
C ALA A 109 -0.32 1.58 40.48
N GLN A 110 -0.23 0.94 41.64
CA GLN A 110 -0.45 -0.50 41.75
C GLN A 110 -1.33 -0.84 42.96
N LYS A 111 -2.65 -0.72 42.78
CA LYS A 111 -3.61 -1.41 43.64
C LYS A 111 -4.94 -1.56 42.92
N GLU A 112 -5.06 -2.62 42.13
CA GLU A 112 -6.35 -3.25 41.81
C GLU A 112 -6.23 -4.76 42.07
N PRO A 113 -7.23 -5.39 42.71
CA PRO A 113 -7.13 -6.78 43.16
C PRO A 113 -7.54 -7.75 42.06
N LEU A 114 -6.64 -8.67 41.69
CA LEU A 114 -7.00 -9.84 40.88
C LEU A 114 -7.74 -10.86 41.76
N SER A 115 -9.02 -11.05 41.47
CA SER A 115 -9.78 -12.25 41.82
C SER A 115 -9.36 -13.41 40.92
N LEU A 116 -8.93 -14.50 41.53
CA LEU A 116 -8.55 -15.74 40.87
C LEU A 116 -9.81 -16.61 40.73
N ASP A 117 -10.39 -16.67 39.54
CA ASP A 117 -11.41 -17.67 39.21
C ASP A 117 -10.87 -18.71 38.22
N THR A 118 -10.88 -19.95 38.74
CA THR A 118 -10.75 -21.27 38.16
C THR A 118 -11.00 -21.37 36.64
N ILE A 119 -9.96 -21.74 35.88
CA ILE A 119 -10.07 -22.16 34.48
C ILE A 119 -10.29 -23.67 34.44
N THR A 120 -11.45 -24.07 33.96
CA THR A 120 -11.77 -25.44 33.54
C THR A 120 -11.13 -25.65 32.15
N GLU A 121 -10.34 -26.72 32.01
CA GLU A 121 -9.81 -27.15 30.71
C GLU A 121 -10.96 -27.57 29.79
N GLU A 122 -11.09 -26.92 28.64
CA GLU A 122 -11.96 -27.36 27.54
C GLU A 122 -11.08 -27.67 26.31
N GLU A 123 -11.22 -28.90 25.81
CA GLU A 123 -10.45 -29.47 24.69
C GLU A 123 -10.68 -28.69 23.37
N PRO A 124 -9.68 -28.62 22.48
CA PRO A 124 -9.81 -27.90 21.23
C PRO A 124 -10.71 -28.64 20.22
N PRO A 125 -11.53 -27.93 19.42
CA PRO A 125 -12.42 -28.56 18.45
C PRO A 125 -11.64 -29.12 17.25
N THR A 126 -11.84 -30.42 16.99
CA THR A 126 -11.46 -31.09 15.74
C THR A 126 -12.28 -30.57 14.57
N TYR A 127 -11.60 -30.09 13.52
CA TYR A 127 -12.20 -29.67 12.25
C TYR A 127 -12.31 -30.88 11.31
N GLU A 128 -13.54 -31.22 10.89
CA GLU A 128 -13.77 -32.14 9.77
C GLU A 128 -13.56 -31.42 8.43
N VAL A 129 -12.73 -32.04 7.59
CA VAL A 129 -12.47 -31.65 6.20
C VAL A 129 -13.63 -32.18 5.34
N ILE A 130 -14.44 -31.29 4.77
CA ILE A 130 -15.47 -31.66 3.79
C ILE A 130 -14.93 -31.36 2.38
N GLU A 131 -14.51 -32.42 1.68
CA GLU A 131 -14.40 -32.46 0.22
C GLU A 131 -15.80 -32.56 -0.39
N ALA A 132 -16.18 -31.57 -1.22
CA ALA A 132 -17.35 -31.67 -2.08
C ALA A 132 -16.92 -31.46 -3.54
N LEU A 133 -17.01 -32.56 -4.29
CA LEU A 133 -16.68 -32.72 -5.69
C LEU A 133 -17.55 -31.88 -6.63
N SER A 134 -16.89 -31.36 -7.65
CA SER A 134 -17.44 -30.64 -8.80
C SER A 134 -18.29 -31.55 -9.70
N GLN A 135 -19.49 -31.09 -10.05
CA GLN A 135 -20.19 -31.51 -11.26
C GLN A 135 -20.94 -30.32 -11.86
N LEU A 136 -20.40 -29.74 -12.94
CA LEU A 136 -21.21 -29.02 -13.92
C LEU A 136 -20.68 -29.27 -15.34
N SER A 137 -21.63 -29.69 -16.15
CA SER A 137 -21.52 -30.26 -17.49
C SER A 137 -21.13 -29.23 -18.55
N ILE A 138 -20.19 -29.58 -19.42
CA ILE A 138 -19.81 -28.79 -20.61
C ILE A 138 -20.56 -29.36 -21.83
N SER A 139 -21.42 -28.54 -22.44
CA SER A 139 -22.00 -28.80 -23.75
C SER A 139 -21.17 -28.12 -24.86
N HIS A 140 -20.77 -28.91 -25.86
CA HIS A 140 -20.14 -28.47 -27.10
C HIS A 140 -20.99 -27.46 -27.90
N SER A 141 -20.37 -26.40 -28.44
CA SER A 141 -20.26 -26.19 -29.90
C SER A 141 -19.55 -24.88 -30.30
N LYS A 142 -18.84 -24.96 -31.45
CA LYS A 142 -18.33 -23.92 -32.36
C LYS A 142 -16.95 -23.29 -32.08
N THR A 143 -16.04 -23.61 -33.01
CA THR A 143 -14.68 -23.12 -33.23
C THR A 143 -14.62 -21.67 -33.76
N PRO A 144 -13.66 -20.83 -33.32
CA PRO A 144 -13.32 -19.57 -33.97
C PRO A 144 -11.85 -19.58 -34.46
N GLU A 145 -11.62 -19.91 -35.73
CA GLU A 145 -10.30 -19.78 -36.39
C GLU A 145 -10.17 -18.50 -37.24
N GLY A 146 -11.14 -17.57 -37.18
CA GLY A 146 -11.14 -16.34 -37.99
C GLY A 146 -10.35 -15.17 -37.40
N ASP A 147 -10.14 -15.12 -36.08
CA ASP A 147 -9.70 -13.88 -35.42
C ASP A 147 -8.17 -13.75 -35.30
N THR A 148 -7.42 -14.85 -35.42
CA THR A 148 -5.95 -14.83 -35.29
C THR A 148 -5.24 -14.32 -36.55
N GLN A 149 -5.89 -14.34 -37.71
CA GLN A 149 -5.29 -13.89 -38.97
C GLN A 149 -5.41 -12.37 -39.17
N SER A 150 -6.46 -11.75 -38.63
CA SER A 150 -6.67 -10.29 -38.68
C SER A 150 -5.67 -9.54 -37.79
N THR A 151 -5.37 -10.06 -36.59
CA THR A 151 -4.39 -9.43 -35.67
C THR A 151 -2.97 -9.46 -36.22
N ARG A 152 -2.62 -10.46 -37.04
CA ARG A 152 -1.29 -10.60 -37.64
C ARG A 152 -1.06 -9.63 -38.80
N GLN A 153 -2.11 -9.27 -39.54
CA GLN A 153 -2.01 -8.25 -40.61
C GLN A 153 -1.93 -6.83 -40.07
N ASP A 154 -2.61 -6.52 -38.96
CA ASP A 154 -2.57 -5.18 -38.37
C ASP A 154 -1.22 -4.88 -37.68
N ALA A 155 -0.56 -5.89 -37.09
CA ALA A 155 0.78 -5.73 -36.53
C ALA A 155 1.84 -5.39 -37.61
N LEU A 156 1.71 -5.94 -38.82
CA LEU A 156 2.61 -5.65 -39.93
C LEU A 156 2.32 -4.28 -40.59
N ARG A 157 1.07 -3.80 -40.52
CA ARG A 157 0.70 -2.45 -40.96
C ARG A 157 1.33 -1.39 -40.06
N PHE A 158 1.30 -1.60 -38.74
CA PHE A 158 1.87 -0.68 -37.75
C PHE A 158 3.40 -0.52 -37.88
N LEU A 159 4.12 -1.59 -38.21
CA LEU A 159 5.57 -1.54 -38.43
C LEU A 159 5.96 -0.79 -39.71
N ARG A 160 5.10 -0.75 -40.74
CA ARG A 160 5.35 0.04 -41.95
C ARG A 160 5.14 1.54 -41.75
N GLU A 161 4.17 1.94 -40.93
CA GLU A 161 3.89 3.36 -40.68
C GLU A 161 4.92 4.03 -39.75
N ALA A 162 5.57 3.26 -38.87
CA ALA A 162 6.64 3.79 -38.01
C ALA A 162 7.88 4.24 -38.79
N THR A 163 8.17 3.62 -39.95
CA THR A 163 9.37 3.91 -40.74
C THR A 163 9.29 5.20 -41.55
N TYR A 164 8.08 5.70 -41.86
CA TYR A 164 7.91 6.90 -42.70
C TYR A 164 7.95 8.23 -41.94
N ASN A 165 7.86 8.23 -40.60
CA ASN A 165 7.74 9.45 -39.81
C ASN A 165 9.05 10.01 -39.24
N THR A 166 10.20 9.36 -39.47
CA THR A 166 11.49 9.78 -38.88
C THR A 166 12.40 10.57 -39.83
N LEU A 167 11.94 10.91 -41.04
CA LEU A 167 12.78 11.51 -42.10
C LEU A 167 12.59 13.01 -42.34
N ALA A 168 11.94 13.75 -41.43
CA ALA A 168 11.68 15.18 -41.63
C ALA A 168 12.06 16.06 -40.44
N ARG A 169 13.36 16.17 -40.11
CA ARG A 169 13.99 17.38 -39.55
C ARG A 169 15.45 17.11 -39.15
N VAL A 170 16.42 17.52 -39.96
CA VAL A 170 17.59 18.29 -39.50
C VAL A 170 18.12 19.08 -40.71
N ASN A 171 17.97 20.41 -40.68
CA ASN A 171 18.77 21.34 -41.48
C ASN A 171 19.85 21.89 -40.55
N SER A 172 21.13 21.73 -40.88
CA SER A 172 22.22 22.54 -40.31
C SER A 172 23.36 22.70 -41.32
N PRO A 173 24.07 23.85 -41.31
CA PRO A 173 24.86 24.32 -42.44
C PRO A 173 26.27 23.75 -42.50
N ARG A 174 26.76 23.59 -43.74
CA ARG A 174 28.11 23.20 -44.11
C ARG A 174 29.15 24.26 -43.70
N LEU A 175 30.30 23.77 -43.23
CA LEU A 175 31.59 24.45 -43.42
C LEU A 175 32.59 23.43 -43.99
N ASP A 176 33.26 23.83 -45.07
CA ASP A 176 34.25 23.06 -45.81
C ASP A 176 35.57 22.92 -45.05
N THR A 177 36.24 21.77 -45.20
CA THR A 177 37.68 21.69 -45.53
C THR A 177 38.14 20.22 -45.75
N PRO A 178 39.13 19.97 -46.63
CA PRO A 178 39.60 18.64 -46.99
C PRO A 178 40.91 18.26 -46.26
N ASN A 179 41.08 16.96 -45.96
CA ASN A 179 42.25 16.13 -46.34
C ASN A 179 42.25 14.77 -45.61
N THR A 180 42.51 13.73 -46.40
CA THR A 180 42.60 12.28 -46.15
C THR A 180 43.89 11.86 -45.40
N PRO A 181 44.24 10.56 -45.26
CA PRO A 181 43.62 9.52 -44.41
C PRO A 181 44.68 8.77 -43.55
N THR A 182 44.31 8.17 -42.40
CA THR A 182 45.14 7.08 -41.84
C THR A 182 44.28 6.10 -41.04
N THR A 183 44.20 4.87 -41.54
CA THR A 183 43.58 3.70 -40.92
C THR A 183 44.51 3.07 -39.88
N PRO A 184 44.08 2.89 -38.62
CA PRO A 184 44.72 1.93 -37.73
C PRO A 184 43.99 0.59 -37.79
N LYS A 185 44.77 -0.47 -38.04
CA LYS A 185 44.35 -1.87 -37.89
C LYS A 185 43.91 -2.11 -36.45
N MET A 186 42.63 -2.39 -36.23
CA MET A 186 42.15 -2.93 -34.96
C MET A 186 42.38 -4.44 -34.95
N ILE A 187 43.25 -4.86 -34.05
CA ILE A 187 43.47 -6.24 -33.64
C ILE A 187 42.17 -6.69 -32.95
N VAL A 188 41.49 -7.68 -33.54
CA VAL A 188 40.42 -8.44 -32.89
C VAL A 188 41.10 -9.34 -31.86
N SER A 189 41.06 -8.95 -30.59
CA SER A 189 41.37 -9.84 -29.49
C SER A 189 40.07 -10.47 -29.03
N ASP A 190 39.95 -11.77 -29.28
CA ASP A 190 38.94 -12.64 -28.67
C ASP A 190 39.08 -12.54 -27.14
N LEU A 191 38.16 -11.80 -26.53
CA LEU A 191 38.03 -11.72 -25.08
C LEU A 191 37.14 -12.87 -24.63
N ASN A 192 37.85 -13.95 -24.29
CA ASN A 192 37.47 -15.02 -23.40
C ASN A 192 36.46 -14.61 -22.32
N ASP A 193 35.50 -15.50 -22.10
CA ASP A 193 34.93 -15.91 -20.82
C ASP A 193 35.61 -15.28 -19.60
N LEU A 194 35.16 -14.09 -19.21
CA LEU A 194 35.27 -13.66 -17.82
C LEU A 194 33.99 -14.10 -17.14
N ASP A 195 34.07 -15.31 -16.58
CA ASP A 195 33.21 -15.85 -15.55
C ASP A 195 33.29 -14.90 -14.33
N ILE A 196 32.56 -13.78 -14.40
CA ILE A 196 32.32 -12.89 -13.27
C ILE A 196 31.35 -13.63 -12.37
N LYS A 197 31.88 -14.59 -11.59
CA LYS A 197 31.28 -14.99 -10.33
C LYS A 197 31.34 -13.79 -9.42
N VAL A 198 30.31 -12.95 -9.52
CA VAL A 198 30.04 -11.85 -8.61
C VAL A 198 30.09 -12.43 -7.21
N VAL A 199 31.09 -12.02 -6.45
CA VAL A 199 31.23 -12.25 -5.01
C VAL A 199 30.13 -11.43 -4.31
N ALA A 200 28.87 -11.84 -4.48
CA ALA A 200 27.69 -11.29 -3.80
C ALA A 200 27.43 -11.98 -2.45
N ASP A 201 28.13 -13.09 -2.16
CA ASP A 201 27.81 -13.98 -1.03
C ASP A 201 28.40 -13.57 0.33
N LEU A 202 29.21 -12.52 0.43
CA LEU A 202 29.95 -12.23 1.68
C LEU A 202 29.52 -10.97 2.45
N LEU A 203 28.45 -10.27 2.05
CA LEU A 203 27.96 -9.10 2.79
C LEU A 203 26.47 -9.19 3.05
N GLY A 204 26.13 -9.88 4.15
CA GLY A 204 24.81 -9.88 4.75
C GLY A 204 23.92 -10.97 4.17
N GLN A 205 23.71 -12.04 4.94
CA GLN A 205 22.53 -12.89 4.77
C GLN A 205 21.32 -11.96 4.89
N CYS A 206 20.78 -11.53 3.75
CA CYS A 206 19.51 -10.84 3.72
C CYS A 206 18.53 -11.79 4.39
N PRO A 207 17.88 -11.37 5.50
CA PRO A 207 17.03 -12.25 6.28
C PRO A 207 16.05 -12.92 5.35
N GLU A 208 15.82 -14.21 5.58
CA GLU A 208 14.86 -14.97 4.82
C GLU A 208 13.51 -14.22 4.86
N ALA A 209 12.76 -14.22 3.75
CA ALA A 209 11.51 -13.47 3.67
C ALA A 209 10.55 -13.82 4.83
N GLU A 210 10.54 -15.09 5.26
CA GLU A 210 9.80 -15.55 6.44
C GLU A 210 10.25 -14.89 7.73
N GLU A 211 11.55 -14.67 7.92
CA GLU A 211 12.10 -13.95 9.07
C GLU A 211 11.66 -12.48 9.05
N SER A 212 11.66 -11.85 7.88
CA SER A 212 11.17 -10.48 7.71
C SER A 212 9.67 -10.36 8.01
N ILE A 213 8.85 -11.32 7.57
CA ILE A 213 7.41 -11.39 7.90
C ILE A 213 7.22 -11.59 9.41
N ARG A 214 7.94 -12.54 10.03
CA ARG A 214 7.90 -12.77 11.49
C ARG A 214 8.30 -11.54 12.28
N ALA A 215 9.35 -10.84 11.85
CA ALA A 215 9.81 -9.60 12.49
C ALA A 215 8.72 -8.51 12.46
N ARG A 216 8.03 -8.34 11.33
CA ARG A 216 6.91 -7.39 11.22
C ARG A 216 5.74 -7.77 12.14
N HIS A 217 5.36 -9.04 12.18
CA HIS A 217 4.33 -9.51 13.11
C HIS A 217 4.75 -9.30 14.58
N ALA A 218 6.00 -9.55 14.95
CA ALA A 218 6.50 -9.31 16.30
C ALA A 218 6.46 -7.83 16.70
N ILE A 219 6.71 -6.91 15.76
CA ILE A 219 6.55 -5.46 15.99
C ILE A 219 5.09 -5.12 16.24
N LEU A 220 4.17 -5.64 15.41
CA LEU A 220 2.73 -5.36 15.50
C LEU A 220 2.11 -5.96 16.77
N ALA A 221 2.49 -7.18 17.16
CA ALA A 221 1.97 -7.86 18.36
C ALA A 221 2.29 -7.11 19.66
N ARG A 222 3.36 -6.30 19.67
CA ARG A 222 3.76 -5.46 20.81
C ARG A 222 2.96 -4.17 20.94
N LEU A 223 2.13 -3.82 19.95
CA LEU A 223 1.32 -2.61 20.02
C LEU A 223 0.18 -2.77 21.04
N PRO A 224 -0.21 -1.68 21.72
CA PRO A 224 -1.29 -1.71 22.70
C PRO A 224 -2.64 -1.93 22.00
N LEU A 225 -3.48 -2.78 22.61
CA LEU A 225 -4.85 -3.00 22.19
C LEU A 225 -5.79 -2.05 22.96
N PRO A 226 -6.79 -1.46 22.29
CA PRO A 226 -7.83 -0.70 22.95
C PRO A 226 -8.77 -1.63 23.71
N THR A 227 -9.30 -1.15 24.83
CA THR A 227 -10.38 -1.84 25.56
C THR A 227 -11.69 -1.76 24.78
N GLY A 228 -12.51 -2.81 24.84
CA GLY A 228 -13.85 -2.81 24.24
C GLY A 228 -13.91 -3.29 22.79
N ILE A 229 -12.83 -3.89 22.25
CA ILE A 229 -12.95 -4.71 21.04
C ILE A 229 -13.81 -5.93 21.39
N PRO A 230 -14.89 -6.21 20.62
CA PRO A 230 -15.69 -7.39 20.87
C PRO A 230 -14.84 -8.65 20.72
N SER A 231 -14.81 -9.51 21.74
CA SER A 231 -14.15 -10.83 21.68
C SER A 231 -14.85 -11.81 20.73
N ASN A 232 -16.07 -11.50 20.32
CA ASN A 232 -16.88 -12.34 19.46
C ASN A 232 -16.47 -12.20 18.00
N ALA A 233 -16.55 -13.31 17.25
CA ALA A 233 -16.37 -13.30 15.80
C ALA A 233 -17.25 -12.23 15.12
N LEU A 234 -16.60 -11.32 14.38
CA LEU A 234 -17.28 -10.25 13.66
C LEU A 234 -18.30 -10.83 12.67
N ARG A 235 -19.50 -10.24 12.63
CA ARG A 235 -20.53 -10.67 11.68
C ARG A 235 -20.25 -10.05 10.31
N PRO A 236 -20.37 -10.83 9.22
CA PRO A 236 -20.19 -10.30 7.88
C PRO A 236 -21.32 -9.32 7.53
N ILE A 237 -20.95 -8.22 6.88
CA ILE A 237 -21.86 -7.27 6.25
C ILE A 237 -22.33 -7.89 4.93
N LEU A 238 -23.59 -8.31 4.88
CA LEU A 238 -24.18 -8.95 3.71
C LEU A 238 -24.67 -7.89 2.71
N ILE A 239 -23.94 -7.75 1.60
CA ILE A 239 -24.26 -6.84 0.51
C ILE A 239 -24.63 -7.68 -0.73
N PRO A 240 -25.68 -7.36 -1.49
CA PRO A 240 -26.01 -8.07 -2.71
C PRO A 240 -24.88 -8.00 -3.72
N SER A 241 -24.67 -9.07 -4.47
CA SER A 241 -23.60 -9.22 -5.46
C SER A 241 -23.61 -8.17 -6.57
N THR A 242 -24.74 -7.50 -6.80
CA THR A 242 -24.88 -6.41 -7.76
C THR A 242 -24.23 -5.09 -7.32
N TYR A 243 -23.73 -5.02 -6.08
CA TYR A 243 -23.19 -3.80 -5.49
C TYR A 243 -21.83 -4.03 -4.83
N THR A 244 -21.02 -2.98 -4.85
CA THR A 244 -19.77 -2.90 -4.11
C THR A 244 -20.00 -2.34 -2.71
N LEU A 245 -19.07 -2.60 -1.78
CA LEU A 245 -19.09 -1.99 -0.45
C LEU A 245 -19.08 -0.46 -0.55
N GLN A 246 -18.31 0.12 -1.47
CA GLN A 246 -18.20 1.56 -1.62
C GLN A 246 -19.54 2.20 -2.03
N GLU A 247 -20.28 1.58 -2.94
CA GLU A 247 -21.64 2.03 -3.31
C GLU A 247 -22.61 1.92 -2.14
N PHE A 248 -22.53 0.84 -1.37
CA PHE A 248 -23.35 0.66 -0.18
C PHE A 248 -23.08 1.73 0.88
N LEU A 249 -21.80 1.99 1.20
CA LEU A 249 -21.42 3.02 2.18
C LEU A 249 -21.75 4.44 1.68
N ALA A 250 -21.73 4.67 0.36
CA ALA A 250 -22.12 5.95 -0.22
C ALA A 250 -23.62 6.27 -0.05
N CYS A 251 -24.47 5.27 0.16
CA CYS A 251 -25.89 5.46 0.48
C CYS A 251 -26.14 5.94 1.92
N ALA A 252 -25.12 5.95 2.79
CA ALA A 252 -25.27 6.44 4.15
C ALA A 252 -25.78 7.90 4.17
N VAL A 253 -26.66 8.21 5.12
CA VAL A 253 -27.21 9.57 5.33
C VAL A 253 -26.80 10.14 6.68
N GLY A 254 -26.95 11.47 6.83
CA GLY A 254 -26.82 12.15 8.11
C GLY A 254 -25.45 11.98 8.77
N SER A 255 -25.46 11.66 10.06
CA SER A 255 -24.25 11.47 10.88
C SER A 255 -23.39 10.29 10.41
N LEU A 256 -24.02 9.21 9.92
CA LEU A 256 -23.33 8.02 9.42
C LEU A 256 -22.42 8.35 8.23
N ARG A 257 -22.92 9.17 7.30
CA ARG A 257 -22.13 9.64 6.15
C ARG A 257 -20.89 10.43 6.58
N THR A 258 -21.04 11.23 7.64
CA THR A 258 -19.94 12.04 8.16
C THR A 258 -18.89 11.16 8.84
N ALA A 259 -19.31 10.16 9.62
CA ALA A 259 -18.42 9.18 10.24
C ALA A 259 -17.65 8.36 9.19
N LEU A 260 -18.27 8.04 8.06
CA LEU A 260 -17.67 7.28 6.96
C LEU A 260 -16.90 8.13 5.94
N ALA A 261 -16.79 9.45 6.11
CA ALA A 261 -16.19 10.33 5.09
C ALA A 261 -14.74 9.95 4.74
N ASN A 262 -14.00 9.39 5.69
CA ASN A 262 -12.59 8.99 5.54
C ASN A 262 -12.40 7.48 5.73
N HIS A 263 -13.41 6.67 5.44
CA HIS A 263 -13.28 5.22 5.60
C HIS A 263 -12.23 4.62 4.64
N ARG A 264 -11.69 3.47 5.02
CA ARG A 264 -10.69 2.73 4.27
C ARG A 264 -11.15 1.30 4.04
N ILE A 265 -10.74 0.75 2.90
CA ILE A 265 -11.10 -0.60 2.48
C ILE A 265 -9.80 -1.38 2.29
N PHE A 266 -9.67 -2.46 3.04
CA PHE A 266 -8.57 -3.41 2.99
C PHE A 266 -9.00 -4.66 2.22
N GLN A 267 -8.08 -5.19 1.42
CA GLN A 267 -8.30 -6.39 0.64
C GLN A 267 -7.44 -7.53 1.17
N GLN A 268 -7.99 -8.75 1.18
CA GLN A 268 -7.29 -9.97 1.62
C GLN A 268 -5.95 -10.17 0.94
N LEU A 269 -5.86 -9.95 -0.38
CA LEU A 269 -4.64 -10.21 -1.14
C LEU A 269 -3.46 -9.33 -0.72
N THR A 270 -3.71 -8.14 -0.17
CA THR A 270 -2.66 -7.17 0.18
C THR A 270 -2.59 -6.89 1.68
N THR A 271 -3.45 -7.49 2.49
CA THR A 271 -3.52 -7.24 3.93
C THR A 271 -3.22 -8.54 4.67
N ASN A 272 -2.25 -8.50 5.57
CA ASN A 272 -1.88 -9.64 6.41
C ASN A 272 -2.13 -9.26 7.87
N TRP A 273 -2.88 -10.12 8.57
CA TRP A 273 -3.18 -9.94 9.99
C TRP A 273 -2.18 -10.72 10.83
N CYS A 274 -1.86 -10.19 12.01
CA CYS A 274 -0.96 -10.84 12.94
C CYS A 274 -1.65 -12.10 13.51
N PRO A 275 -1.00 -13.28 13.44
CA PRO A 275 -1.64 -14.54 13.87
C PRO A 275 -1.86 -14.61 15.39
N GLU A 276 -1.03 -13.92 16.17
CA GLU A 276 -1.18 -13.86 17.63
C GLU A 276 -2.29 -12.91 18.06
N ARG A 277 -2.59 -11.90 17.22
CA ARG A 277 -3.51 -10.79 17.50
C ARG A 277 -4.14 -10.30 16.20
N GLU A 278 -5.26 -10.90 15.81
CA GLU A 278 -5.93 -10.60 14.53
C GLU A 278 -6.47 -9.16 14.43
N GLU A 279 -6.35 -8.34 15.48
CA GLU A 279 -6.70 -6.91 15.48
C GLU A 279 -5.59 -6.01 14.92
N HIS A 280 -4.37 -6.52 14.75
CA HIS A 280 -3.26 -5.79 14.16
C HIS A 280 -2.81 -6.48 12.89
N GLY A 281 -2.28 -5.70 11.95
CA GLY A 281 -1.84 -6.25 10.67
C GLY A 281 -0.93 -5.31 9.93
N TYR A 282 -0.64 -5.62 8.68
CA TYR A 282 -0.04 -4.69 7.76
C TYR A 282 -0.68 -4.78 6.37
N LEU A 283 -0.64 -3.66 5.66
CA LEU A 283 -1.08 -3.50 4.29
C LEU A 283 0.14 -3.32 3.39
N LEU A 284 0.16 -4.06 2.29
CA LEU A 284 1.08 -3.86 1.18
C LEU A 284 0.46 -2.89 0.18
N THR A 285 1.18 -1.84 -0.19
CA THR A 285 0.71 -0.87 -1.19
C THR A 285 1.88 -0.31 -2.00
N PRO A 286 1.70 -0.03 -3.31
CA PRO A 286 2.73 0.60 -4.14
C PRO A 286 3.17 1.96 -3.61
N LEU A 287 4.49 2.19 -3.48
CA LEU A 287 5.04 3.52 -3.19
C LEU A 287 5.00 4.47 -4.39
N PHE A 288 4.76 3.95 -5.59
CA PHE A 288 4.73 4.74 -6.81
C PHE A 288 3.45 4.44 -7.58
N LYS A 289 2.90 5.49 -8.19
CA LYS A 289 1.77 5.40 -9.12
C LYS A 289 2.19 5.88 -10.49
N CYS A 290 1.75 5.18 -11.52
CA CYS A 290 1.92 5.56 -12.91
C CYS A 290 0.60 6.15 -13.41
N SER A 291 0.66 7.36 -13.95
CA SER A 291 -0.49 8.04 -14.53
C SER A 291 -0.22 8.51 -15.96
N THR A 292 -1.24 8.47 -16.82
CA THR A 292 -1.14 9.06 -18.16
C THR A 292 -1.39 10.56 -18.08
N ASN A 293 -0.53 11.36 -18.71
CA ASN A 293 -0.71 12.79 -18.80
C ASN A 293 -2.03 13.09 -19.54
N PRO A 294 -2.98 13.85 -18.95
CA PRO A 294 -4.26 14.12 -19.59
C PRO A 294 -4.13 14.89 -20.90
N ARG A 295 -3.03 15.63 -21.09
CA ARG A 295 -2.77 16.43 -22.31
C ARG A 295 -2.06 15.62 -23.40
N VAL A 296 -1.36 14.54 -23.05
CA VAL A 296 -0.54 13.76 -23.98
C VAL A 296 -0.68 12.27 -23.65
N ALA A 297 -1.47 11.55 -24.44
CA ALA A 297 -1.83 10.15 -24.18
C ALA A 297 -0.62 9.19 -24.13
N THR A 298 0.47 9.54 -24.80
CA THR A 298 1.72 8.77 -24.86
C THR A 298 2.71 9.11 -23.75
N ALA A 299 2.47 10.19 -22.99
CA ALA A 299 3.35 10.59 -21.90
C ALA A 299 2.83 10.04 -20.57
N HIS A 300 3.70 9.33 -19.85
CA HIS A 300 3.39 8.77 -18.54
C HIS A 300 4.24 9.44 -17.46
N ARG A 301 3.66 9.57 -16.26
CA ARG A 301 4.33 10.16 -15.11
C ARG A 301 4.29 9.18 -13.95
N TRP A 302 5.46 8.99 -13.35
CA TRP A 302 5.60 8.31 -12.07
C TRP A 302 5.54 9.34 -10.94
N THR A 303 4.72 9.06 -9.94
CA THR A 303 4.60 9.87 -8.73
C THR A 303 4.77 8.97 -7.52
N MET A 304 5.66 9.35 -6.62
CA MET A 304 5.73 8.72 -5.31
C MET A 304 4.47 9.07 -4.52
N ASP A 305 3.88 8.08 -3.86
CA ASP A 305 2.65 8.18 -3.09
C ASP A 305 2.99 8.24 -1.60
N ASP A 306 2.37 9.17 -0.87
CA ASP A 306 2.52 9.24 0.59
C ASP A 306 1.49 8.31 1.25
N VAL A 307 1.92 7.07 1.43
CA VAL A 307 1.09 5.98 1.93
C VAL A 307 0.69 6.16 3.40
N ILE A 308 1.53 6.84 4.20
CA ILE A 308 1.27 7.07 5.63
C ILE A 308 0.33 8.25 5.82
N ALA A 309 0.50 9.34 5.04
CA ALA A 309 -0.39 10.50 5.15
C ALA A 309 -1.86 10.19 4.89
N LYS A 310 -2.16 9.10 4.16
CA LYS A 310 -3.55 8.64 3.94
C LYS A 310 -4.22 8.08 5.19
N LEU A 311 -3.43 7.68 6.19
CA LEU A 311 -3.86 7.04 7.43
C LEU A 311 -3.25 7.78 8.64
N ASP A 312 -2.96 9.08 8.47
CA ASP A 312 -2.45 9.96 9.53
C ASP A 312 -3.45 10.11 10.67
N LYS A 313 -4.74 10.11 10.31
CA LYS A 313 -5.88 10.20 11.22
C LYS A 313 -6.51 8.82 11.45
N PRO A 314 -7.02 8.57 12.67
CA PRO A 314 -7.89 7.44 12.96
C PRO A 314 -8.98 7.32 11.89
N SER A 315 -9.02 6.18 11.21
CA SER A 315 -9.92 5.95 10.07
C SER A 315 -10.73 4.68 10.29
N GLU A 316 -12.03 4.76 9.97
CA GLU A 316 -12.94 3.61 9.98
C GLU A 316 -12.56 2.64 8.86
N CYS A 317 -12.28 1.39 9.19
CA CYS A 317 -11.74 0.42 8.23
C CYS A 317 -12.67 -0.76 8.00
N PHE A 318 -12.71 -1.21 6.76
CA PHE A 318 -13.44 -2.39 6.33
C PHE A 318 -12.50 -3.38 5.68
N TYR A 319 -12.74 -4.67 5.86
CA TYR A 319 -11.90 -5.73 5.33
C TYR A 319 -12.73 -6.71 4.51
N ASN A 320 -12.25 -7.05 3.31
CA ASN A 320 -12.79 -8.17 2.54
C ASN A 320 -12.03 -9.44 2.90
N LYS A 321 -12.73 -10.45 3.43
CA LYS A 321 -12.20 -11.80 3.66
C LYS A 321 -13.11 -12.80 2.97
N ASP A 322 -12.58 -13.57 2.03
CA ASP A 322 -13.28 -14.64 1.31
C ASP A 322 -14.58 -14.15 0.66
N GLY A 323 -14.54 -12.95 0.06
CA GLY A 323 -15.69 -12.32 -0.57
C GLY A 323 -16.72 -11.72 0.38
N LYS A 324 -16.52 -11.81 1.70
CA LYS A 324 -17.38 -11.22 2.73
C LYS A 324 -16.76 -9.95 3.28
N TRP A 325 -17.59 -8.96 3.56
CA TRP A 325 -17.17 -7.68 4.12
C TRP A 325 -17.30 -7.68 5.63
N TYR A 326 -16.30 -7.14 6.32
CA TYR A 326 -16.27 -6.99 7.77
C TYR A 326 -15.93 -5.55 8.12
N TYR A 327 -16.53 -5.00 9.16
CA TYR A 327 -16.04 -3.77 9.77
C TYR A 327 -14.90 -4.13 10.72
N ALA A 328 -13.68 -3.69 10.39
CA ALA A 328 -12.47 -4.11 11.09
C ALA A 328 -12.20 -3.28 12.35
N GLY A 329 -12.76 -2.06 12.44
CA GLY A 329 -12.51 -1.11 13.54
C GLY A 329 -11.89 0.21 13.07
N VAL A 330 -11.32 0.94 14.01
CA VAL A 330 -10.66 2.23 13.80
C VAL A 330 -9.15 2.02 13.82
N TYR A 331 -8.46 2.38 12.73
CA TYR A 331 -7.04 2.14 12.59
C TYR A 331 -6.22 3.40 12.42
N LYS A 332 -4.96 3.32 12.83
CA LYS A 332 -3.89 4.27 12.55
C LYS A 332 -2.74 3.55 11.84
N ALA A 333 -2.11 4.22 10.88
CA ALA A 333 -0.93 3.68 10.21
C ALA A 333 0.34 3.81 11.05
N VAL A 334 1.19 2.80 10.95
CA VAL A 334 2.56 2.77 11.46
C VAL A 334 3.48 2.46 10.30
N ARG A 335 4.59 3.20 10.17
CA ARG A 335 5.57 2.93 9.11
C ARG A 335 6.39 1.70 9.47
N LEU A 336 6.36 0.68 8.62
CA LEU A 336 7.26 -0.48 8.66
C LEU A 336 8.26 -0.40 7.50
N ASP A 337 9.28 -1.24 7.56
CA ASP A 337 10.26 -1.38 6.48
C ASP A 337 9.58 -1.86 5.19
N ASP A 338 9.99 -1.26 4.07
CA ASP A 338 9.51 -1.63 2.73
C ASP A 338 9.77 -3.10 2.43
N LEU A 339 8.96 -3.63 1.51
CA LEU A 339 9.16 -4.98 1.02
C LEU A 339 10.47 -5.03 0.20
N THR A 340 11.31 -6.01 0.49
CA THR A 340 12.51 -6.28 -0.30
C THR A 340 12.17 -6.92 -1.64
N THR A 341 13.10 -6.91 -2.60
CA THR A 341 12.90 -7.59 -3.89
C THR A 341 12.71 -9.10 -3.74
N ARG A 342 13.42 -9.73 -2.80
CA ARG A 342 13.29 -11.16 -2.48
C ARG A 342 11.90 -11.50 -1.94
N GLU A 343 11.39 -10.69 -1.02
CA GLU A 343 10.03 -10.87 -0.51
C GLU A 343 8.98 -10.65 -1.60
N PHE A 344 9.20 -9.67 -2.49
CA PHE A 344 8.33 -9.45 -3.63
C PHE A 344 8.26 -10.67 -4.57
N GLU A 345 9.41 -11.30 -4.86
CA GLU A 345 9.48 -12.52 -5.67
C GLU A 345 8.70 -13.70 -5.08
N GLN A 346 8.52 -13.73 -3.76
CA GLN A 346 7.79 -14.78 -3.06
C GLN A 346 6.29 -14.48 -2.88
N LEU A 347 5.83 -13.28 -3.26
CA LEU A 347 4.39 -12.98 -3.22
C LEU A 347 3.63 -13.89 -4.19
N SER A 348 2.37 -14.17 -3.84
CA SER A 348 1.47 -14.86 -4.76
C SER A 348 1.32 -14.07 -6.07
N SER A 349 1.02 -14.79 -7.15
CA SER A 349 0.74 -14.17 -8.44
C SER A 349 -0.46 -13.20 -8.36
N GLU A 350 -1.48 -13.55 -7.58
CA GLU A 350 -2.68 -12.73 -7.37
C GLU A 350 -2.36 -11.41 -6.63
N THR A 351 -1.58 -11.48 -5.54
CA THR A 351 -1.13 -10.31 -4.79
C THR A 351 -0.27 -9.41 -5.67
N THR A 352 0.68 -10.00 -6.40
CA THR A 352 1.56 -9.29 -7.33
C THR A 352 0.75 -8.55 -8.40
N GLN A 353 -0.22 -9.22 -9.02
CA GLN A 353 -1.09 -8.62 -10.02
C GLN A 353 -1.97 -7.50 -9.43
N SER A 354 -2.45 -7.67 -8.19
CA SER A 354 -3.21 -6.62 -7.49
C SER A 354 -2.37 -5.35 -7.29
N LEU A 355 -1.13 -5.49 -6.80
CA LEU A 355 -0.21 -4.38 -6.59
C LEU A 355 0.19 -3.69 -7.90
N ILE A 356 0.41 -4.44 -8.98
CA ILE A 356 0.70 -3.87 -10.30
C ILE A 356 -0.52 -3.11 -10.84
N LYS A 357 -1.73 -3.67 -10.73
CA LYS A 357 -2.96 -2.97 -11.12
C LYS A 357 -3.13 -1.68 -10.33
N GLU A 358 -2.86 -1.70 -9.03
CA GLU A 358 -2.93 -0.52 -8.18
C GLU A 358 -1.85 0.53 -8.52
N THR A 359 -0.68 0.09 -8.99
CA THR A 359 0.39 0.96 -9.51
C THR A 359 -0.06 1.67 -10.79
N LEU A 360 -0.77 0.96 -11.66
CA LEU A 360 -1.18 1.41 -13.00
C LEU A 360 -2.58 2.02 -13.06
N VAL A 361 -3.28 2.20 -11.93
CA VAL A 361 -4.67 2.65 -11.88
C VAL A 361 -4.92 3.99 -12.59
N GLY A 362 -3.94 4.88 -12.60
CA GLY A 362 -4.01 6.18 -13.27
C GLY A 362 -3.62 6.16 -14.75
N ARG A 363 -3.17 5.02 -15.28
CA ARG A 363 -2.68 4.87 -16.65
C ARG A 363 -3.83 4.48 -17.57
N LYS A 364 -3.99 5.23 -18.66
CA LYS A 364 -4.89 4.88 -19.76
C LYS A 364 -4.22 3.83 -20.65
N ASN A 365 -5.00 2.91 -21.22
CA ASN A 365 -4.55 1.90 -22.19
C ASN A 365 -3.45 0.97 -21.64
N VAL A 366 -3.70 0.34 -20.49
CA VAL A 366 -2.77 -0.65 -19.91
C VAL A 366 -2.72 -1.88 -20.80
N SER A 367 -1.60 -2.09 -21.49
CA SER A 367 -1.35 -3.28 -22.31
C SER A 367 -0.68 -4.39 -21.49
N PRO A 368 -0.74 -5.66 -21.92
CA PRO A 368 0.01 -6.75 -21.29
C PRO A 368 1.52 -6.46 -21.20
N GLN A 369 2.10 -5.81 -22.22
CA GLN A 369 3.49 -5.36 -22.23
C GLN A 369 3.77 -4.39 -21.07
N THR A 370 2.86 -3.45 -20.80
CA THR A 370 3.00 -2.49 -19.70
C THR A 370 3.00 -3.19 -18.33
N ILE A 371 2.14 -4.20 -18.16
CA ILE A 371 2.08 -5.00 -16.95
C ILE A 371 3.42 -5.73 -16.75
N TYR A 372 3.94 -6.38 -17.80
CA TYR A 372 5.22 -7.06 -17.76
C TYR A 372 6.38 -6.12 -17.39
N GLU A 373 6.49 -4.97 -18.06
CA GLU A 373 7.52 -3.96 -17.77
C GLU A 373 7.43 -3.48 -16.32
N THR A 374 6.22 -3.26 -15.81
CA THR A 374 6.02 -2.84 -14.41
C THR A 374 6.46 -3.92 -13.43
N THR A 375 6.18 -5.20 -13.73
CA THR A 375 6.70 -6.34 -12.94
C THR A 375 8.24 -6.33 -12.93
N GLN A 376 8.88 -6.15 -14.09
CA GLN A 376 10.34 -6.11 -14.18
C GLN A 376 10.94 -4.97 -13.34
N LEU A 377 10.28 -3.81 -13.29
CA LEU A 377 10.74 -2.70 -12.45
C LEU A 377 10.66 -3.00 -10.95
N TYR A 378 9.68 -3.80 -10.50
CA TYR A 378 9.63 -4.27 -9.11
C TYR A 378 10.72 -5.30 -8.81
N LEU A 379 10.91 -6.28 -9.69
CA LEU A 379 11.97 -7.30 -9.55
C LEU A 379 13.37 -6.68 -9.50
N ALA A 380 13.60 -5.64 -10.31
CA ALA A 380 14.85 -4.87 -10.30
C ALA A 380 14.99 -3.91 -9.09
N GLY A 381 13.96 -3.78 -8.25
CA GLY A 381 13.95 -2.85 -7.10
C GLY A 381 13.84 -1.37 -7.47
N ALA A 382 13.53 -1.04 -8.73
CA ALA A 382 13.31 0.32 -9.19
C ALA A 382 11.98 0.88 -8.68
N LEU A 383 10.96 0.02 -8.56
CA LEU A 383 9.73 0.30 -7.83
C LEU A 383 9.76 -0.43 -6.48
N LYS A 384 9.08 0.16 -5.50
CA LYS A 384 9.03 -0.36 -4.13
C LYS A 384 7.59 -0.53 -3.67
N ILE A 385 7.39 -1.50 -2.78
CA ILE A 385 6.12 -1.71 -2.08
C ILE A 385 6.32 -1.27 -0.64
N ALA A 386 5.47 -0.34 -0.20
CA ALA A 386 5.41 0.00 1.20
C ALA A 386 4.72 -1.12 1.98
N CYS A 387 5.31 -1.46 3.12
CA CYS A 387 4.62 -2.15 4.19
C CYS A 387 4.12 -1.10 5.20
N VAL A 388 2.80 -1.01 5.34
CA VAL A 388 2.14 -0.08 6.27
C VAL A 388 1.52 -0.89 7.39
N GLY A 389 2.07 -0.78 8.60
CA GLY A 389 1.47 -1.37 9.79
C GLY A 389 0.12 -0.75 10.09
N LEU A 390 -0.83 -1.58 10.48
CA LEU A 390 -2.21 -1.25 10.84
C LEU A 390 -2.39 -1.49 12.33
N GLN A 391 -2.41 -0.41 13.10
CA GLN A 391 -2.70 -0.47 14.53
C GLN A 391 -4.19 -0.22 14.75
N CYS A 392 -4.91 -1.21 15.28
CA CYS A 392 -6.26 -1.00 15.80
C CYS A 392 -6.17 -0.15 17.07
N ILE A 393 -6.86 0.99 17.06
CA ILE A 393 -6.88 1.95 18.17
C ILE A 393 -8.28 2.15 18.74
N GLY A 394 -9.30 1.50 18.16
CA GLY A 394 -10.64 1.46 18.71
C GLY A 394 -11.60 0.66 17.84
N PHE A 395 -12.83 0.51 18.34
CA PHE A 395 -13.91 -0.14 17.62
C PHE A 395 -15.20 0.67 17.84
N ASN A 396 -15.83 1.14 16.77
CA ASN A 396 -17.04 1.95 16.86
C ASN A 396 -18.29 1.04 16.84
N ASP A 397 -18.68 0.56 18.01
CA ASP A 397 -19.83 -0.36 18.18
C ASP A 397 -21.12 0.18 17.59
N LEU A 398 -21.38 1.48 17.74
CA LEU A 398 -22.58 2.11 17.21
C LEU A 398 -22.58 2.05 15.68
N LEU A 399 -21.48 2.48 15.05
CA LEU A 399 -21.31 2.41 13.61
C LEU A 399 -21.47 0.99 13.08
N TYR A 400 -20.80 0.03 13.71
CA TYR A 400 -20.87 -1.38 13.37
C TYR A 400 -22.30 -1.91 13.36
N ARG A 401 -23.06 -1.68 14.45
CA ARG A 401 -24.46 -2.12 14.57
C ARG A 401 -25.35 -1.43 13.53
N THR A 402 -25.20 -0.12 13.35
CA THR A 402 -25.97 0.64 12.34
C THR A 402 -25.73 0.10 10.93
N ILE A 403 -24.48 -0.19 10.57
CA ILE A 403 -24.13 -0.75 9.25
C ILE A 403 -24.74 -2.14 9.06
N LEU A 404 -24.66 -3.01 10.07
CA LEU A 404 -25.26 -4.35 10.00
C LEU A 404 -26.78 -4.30 9.88
N GLU A 405 -27.43 -3.43 10.65
CA GLU A 405 -28.88 -3.23 10.59
C GLU A 405 -29.29 -2.72 9.20
N GLN A 406 -28.55 -1.76 8.66
CA GLN A 406 -28.78 -1.23 7.31
C GLN A 406 -28.63 -2.32 6.25
N ALA A 407 -27.53 -3.08 6.28
CA ALA A 407 -27.30 -4.19 5.35
C ALA A 407 -28.45 -5.21 5.42
N THR A 408 -28.93 -5.53 6.63
CA THR A 408 -30.06 -6.45 6.85
C THR A 408 -31.37 -5.91 6.26
N LYS A 409 -31.72 -4.65 6.54
CA LYS A 409 -32.93 -4.00 6.00
C LYS A 409 -32.92 -3.95 4.48
N CYS A 410 -31.76 -3.63 3.91
CA CYS A 410 -31.62 -3.54 2.48
C CYS A 410 -31.68 -4.93 1.81
N ALA A 411 -31.15 -5.97 2.45
CA ALA A 411 -31.31 -7.36 1.99
C ALA A 411 -32.78 -7.82 2.01
N GLN A 412 -33.56 -7.41 3.03
CA GLN A 412 -34.98 -7.76 3.15
C GLN A 412 -35.87 -7.01 2.15
N THR A 413 -35.64 -5.71 1.97
CA THR A 413 -36.53 -4.84 1.17
C THR A 413 -36.21 -4.88 -0.32
N GLY A 414 -34.99 -5.28 -0.71
CA GLY A 414 -34.49 -5.17 -2.08
C GLY A 414 -34.34 -3.72 -2.57
N ARG A 415 -34.66 -2.71 -1.75
CA ARG A 415 -34.64 -1.29 -2.10
C ARG A 415 -33.44 -0.61 -1.43
N TRP A 416 -32.36 -0.47 -2.19
CA TRP A 416 -31.08 0.09 -1.71
C TRP A 416 -30.93 1.60 -1.94
N ARG A 417 -31.71 2.18 -2.87
CA ARG A 417 -31.62 3.60 -3.26
C ARG A 417 -32.76 4.45 -2.72
N SER A 418 -33.65 3.90 -1.89
CA SER A 418 -34.62 4.78 -1.23
C SER A 418 -33.80 5.60 -0.23
N PRO A 419 -33.65 6.93 -0.42
CA PRO A 419 -32.98 7.75 0.57
C PRO A 419 -33.63 7.45 1.90
N PHE A 420 -32.81 7.21 2.92
CA PHE A 420 -33.24 6.95 4.28
C PHE A 420 -33.99 8.18 4.80
N GLY A 421 -35.24 8.33 4.38
CA GLY A 421 -36.22 9.06 5.11
C GLY A 421 -36.38 8.28 6.39
N PHE A 422 -35.96 8.87 7.50
CA PHE A 422 -36.74 8.74 8.70
C PHE A 422 -38.19 9.04 8.29
N ASP A 423 -38.96 8.00 7.96
CA ASP A 423 -40.38 8.00 8.31
C ASP A 423 -40.40 7.99 9.83
N LEU A 424 -40.13 9.17 10.40
CA LEU A 424 -40.59 9.61 11.70
C LEU A 424 -42.13 9.75 11.67
N CYS A 425 -42.81 8.80 11.05
CA CYS A 425 -44.05 8.27 11.59
C CYS A 425 -43.67 7.22 12.66
N LEU A 426 -42.85 7.64 13.64
CA LEU A 426 -43.17 7.26 15.00
C LEU A 426 -44.58 7.79 15.22
N ASN A 427 -45.54 6.88 15.10
CA ASN A 427 -46.87 7.01 15.66
C ASN A 427 -46.69 7.35 17.16
N LEU A 428 -46.59 8.63 17.45
CA LEU A 428 -46.88 9.19 18.75
C LEU A 428 -48.34 9.63 18.68
N ASP A 429 -49.21 8.76 19.17
CA ASP A 429 -50.56 9.04 19.67
C ASP A 429 -51.30 10.27 19.10
N ALA A 430 -52.13 10.02 18.09
CA ALA A 430 -53.35 10.79 17.88
C ALA A 430 -54.55 9.83 17.93
N SER A 431 -54.82 9.32 19.13
CA SER A 431 -56.12 8.75 19.45
C SER A 431 -57.21 9.83 19.33
N LEU A 432 -58.26 9.49 18.60
CA LEU A 432 -59.64 9.99 18.70
C LEU A 432 -59.95 11.38 18.10
N THR A 433 -60.51 11.38 16.90
CA THR A 433 -61.86 11.94 16.68
C THR A 433 -62.48 11.43 15.37
N PRO A 434 -63.68 10.83 15.40
CA PRO A 434 -64.44 10.53 14.20
C PRO A 434 -65.39 11.70 13.90
N ARG A 435 -65.36 12.24 12.67
CA ARG A 435 -66.51 12.97 12.12
C ARG A 435 -66.77 12.60 10.67
N LEU A 436 -67.85 11.84 10.53
CA LEU A 436 -68.65 11.63 9.33
C LEU A 436 -69.51 12.88 9.01
N PHE A 437 -69.92 12.95 7.72
CA PHE A 437 -71.04 13.66 7.08
C PHE A 437 -70.78 14.95 6.25
N SER A 438 -70.85 14.74 4.92
CA SER A 438 -71.71 15.38 3.88
C SER A 438 -71.47 16.82 3.35
N LEU A 439 -71.06 16.87 2.05
CA LEU A 439 -71.68 17.46 0.81
C LEU A 439 -72.63 18.71 0.90
N PRO A 440 -72.98 19.42 -0.22
CA PRO A 440 -72.32 19.71 -1.52
C PRO A 440 -72.47 21.18 -2.02
N GLY A 441 -71.78 21.54 -3.12
CA GLY A 441 -72.31 22.44 -4.17
C GLY A 441 -71.90 23.92 -4.18
N THR A 442 -71.17 24.36 -5.21
CA THR A 442 -71.60 25.40 -6.18
C THR A 442 -70.54 25.60 -7.28
N PRO A 443 -70.94 25.94 -8.52
CA PRO A 443 -70.06 26.02 -9.68
C PRO A 443 -69.60 27.47 -9.95
N VAL A 444 -68.36 27.66 -10.43
CA VAL A 444 -67.95 28.93 -11.02
C VAL A 444 -67.25 28.70 -12.37
N HIS A 445 -67.90 29.30 -13.36
CA HIS A 445 -67.57 29.60 -14.75
C HIS A 445 -66.10 29.58 -15.21
N ARG A 446 -65.90 28.98 -16.39
CA ARG A 446 -64.85 29.34 -17.38
C ARG A 446 -65.18 30.69 -18.05
N PRO A 447 -64.16 31.34 -18.62
CA PRO A 447 -64.19 31.60 -20.06
C PRO A 447 -62.92 31.16 -20.79
N CYS A 448 -63.09 30.81 -22.05
CA CYS A 448 -62.06 30.46 -23.02
C CYS A 448 -61.59 31.68 -23.83
N ASP A 449 -60.40 31.50 -24.41
CA ASP A 449 -59.86 32.03 -25.68
C ASP A 449 -59.47 33.52 -25.81
N ILE A 450 -58.21 33.77 -26.21
CA ILE A 450 -57.79 34.12 -27.59
C ILE A 450 -56.27 34.40 -27.63
N ASP A 451 -55.62 33.71 -28.55
CA ASP A 451 -54.43 34.01 -29.38
C ASP A 451 -53.48 35.16 -29.02
N ASN A 452 -52.17 34.86 -28.99
CA ASN A 452 -51.26 35.47 -29.98
C ASN A 452 -49.92 34.73 -30.10
N ALA A 453 -49.60 34.32 -31.32
CA ALA A 453 -48.27 33.92 -31.77
C ALA A 453 -47.47 35.17 -32.19
N ASN A 454 -46.16 35.20 -31.92
CA ASN A 454 -45.10 35.47 -32.91
C ASN A 454 -43.71 35.69 -32.30
N ASN A 455 -42.77 34.85 -32.77
CA ASN A 455 -41.43 35.15 -33.29
C ASN A 455 -40.37 35.90 -32.44
N LEU A 456 -39.21 35.22 -32.26
CA LEU A 456 -37.87 35.55 -32.80
C LEU A 456 -36.83 34.67 -32.05
N ALA A 457 -36.29 33.61 -32.65
CA ALA A 457 -35.09 33.61 -33.50
C ALA A 457 -33.83 34.16 -32.81
N GLY A 458 -32.82 33.31 -32.63
CA GLY A 458 -31.52 33.67 -32.06
C GLY A 458 -30.50 32.52 -32.07
N GLU A 459 -30.22 31.95 -33.25
CA GLU A 459 -28.96 31.26 -33.54
C GLU A 459 -27.82 32.28 -33.65
N PHE A 460 -26.66 32.02 -33.04
CA PHE A 460 -25.32 32.44 -33.50
C PHE A 460 -24.29 31.50 -32.81
N CYS A 461 -23.67 30.53 -33.51
CA CYS A 461 -22.39 30.62 -34.27
C CYS A 461 -21.17 31.00 -33.41
N LYS A 462 -19.93 30.49 -33.60
CA LYS A 462 -19.30 29.34 -34.28
C LYS A 462 -17.79 29.53 -34.06
N THR A 463 -17.02 28.43 -34.05
CA THR A 463 -15.61 28.30 -34.49
C THR A 463 -14.48 29.14 -33.88
N ARG A 464 -13.46 28.43 -33.36
CA ARG A 464 -12.24 28.16 -34.16
C ARG A 464 -11.63 26.82 -33.80
#